data_AF-A0A957IBE9-F1
#
_entry.id   AF-A0A957IBE9-F1
#
_cell.length_a   1.000
_cell.length_b   1.000
_cell.length_c   1.000
_cell.angle_alpha   90.00
_cell.angle_beta   90.00
_cell.angle_gamma   90.00
#
_symmetry.space_group_name_H-M   'P 1'
#
loop_
_entity.id
_entity.type
_entity.pdbx_description
1 polymer ?
#
loop_
_entity_poly.entity_id
_entity_poly.type
_entity_poly.pdbx_seq_one_letter_code
_entity_poly.pdbx_strand_id
1 'polypeptide(L)'
;MKKISLWIGLCVFMLMVVIALFRAVPLQSINPLDDDRPTAVSVVRIYYDDLAQVKILNSFDLFEYNNRLEKYLLAAVDEAEVQMLQTLGFRVEIDARQTEALIPTIDPKLEQDGGIPGYACYRTVEETFATAVDIVAAHPTLASWSDIGDSWDKIMPGGEPGYDLMVLKLTNQAIPGPKPVIFIMTGLHAREYAPPELSTRFAELLAANYGINADITWLLDYHEIHLLLQANPDGRKYAETGLYWRKNTNQNYCSPTSNNRGADLNRNFEFQWGCCNGSSPNECDGTYRGPVAVSDPEVQSIQAYERSIFPDQREDDFDAAAPDTAMGVFLDVHSFGQEILWPWGWGNPVAPNGIQLQTLGRKLAYFNNYAPFQAVGLYPTDGTSDDFAYGDLGVAAFNFEIGTTFFQDCVTFENQILPDNLEAFLYAAKTARMPYLQPAGPDVATLTLSHLIVAAGTPVDLTAQVDDTRFNHSEGEEPTQLVSAAEYFVDVPFWDSDNNPVAVPMDALDGAFNGKVETAVATIDTSEWTVGKHTIFVRGQDSDGNWGVVTAVFLEIEEPIEPPQEMIFLPIQALSGE
;
A
#
# COMPACT_ATOMS: atom_id res chain seq x y z
N MET A 1 -63.65 9.18 68.08
CA MET A 1 -63.51 8.46 69.36
C MET A 1 -62.68 7.19 69.14
N LYS A 2 -61.59 7.03 69.92
CA LYS A 2 -60.88 5.79 70.35
C LYS A 2 -60.79 4.60 69.36
N LYS A 3 -59.60 4.28 68.84
CA LYS A 3 -58.55 3.36 69.37
C LYS A 3 -58.74 1.85 69.04
N ILE A 4 -57.78 1.35 68.24
CA ILE A 4 -56.92 0.15 68.47
C ILE A 4 -57.44 -1.28 68.20
N SER A 5 -56.52 -2.05 67.57
CA SER A 5 -56.30 -3.53 67.50
C SER A 5 -57.14 -4.39 66.56
N LEU A 6 -56.70 -5.53 66.03
CA LEU A 6 -55.45 -6.21 65.60
C LEU A 6 -55.93 -7.67 65.31
N TRP A 7 -55.37 -8.35 64.29
CA TRP A 7 -55.35 -9.82 64.03
C TRP A 7 -56.11 -10.42 62.82
N ILE A 8 -55.29 -10.79 61.81
CA ILE A 8 -55.12 -12.07 61.06
C ILE A 8 -56.36 -12.89 60.62
N GLY A 9 -56.44 -13.15 59.31
CA GLY A 9 -57.21 -14.26 58.71
C GLY A 9 -57.07 -14.35 57.18
N LEU A 10 -56.55 -15.49 56.70
CA LEU A 10 -56.26 -15.85 55.30
C LEU A 10 -57.55 -16.12 54.46
N CYS A 11 -57.52 -15.74 53.16
CA CYS A 11 -57.98 -16.49 51.97
C CYS A 11 -58.72 -15.67 50.87
N VAL A 12 -57.99 -15.49 49.75
CA VAL A 12 -58.35 -15.68 48.32
C VAL A 12 -59.60 -14.98 47.72
N PHE A 13 -59.42 -13.98 46.84
CA PHE A 13 -59.58 -14.10 45.36
C PHE A 13 -59.39 -12.76 44.62
N MET A 14 -58.60 -12.83 43.53
CA MET A 14 -58.61 -12.01 42.30
C MET A 14 -58.33 -10.49 42.34
N LEU A 15 -57.10 -10.12 41.97
CA LEU A 15 -56.86 -9.11 40.93
C LEU A 15 -55.57 -9.46 40.19
N MET A 16 -55.68 -9.71 38.88
CA MET A 16 -54.55 -10.00 37.99
C MET A 16 -53.66 -8.76 37.87
N VAL A 17 -52.40 -8.89 38.28
CA VAL A 17 -51.29 -8.02 37.88
C VAL A 17 -50.29 -8.92 37.17
N VAL A 18 -50.09 -8.69 35.88
CA VAL A 18 -49.02 -9.31 35.09
C VAL A 18 -47.73 -8.59 35.46
N ILE A 19 -46.92 -9.21 36.33
CA ILE A 19 -45.50 -8.87 36.49
C ILE A 19 -44.72 -10.02 35.85
N ALA A 20 -44.13 -9.74 34.69
CA ALA A 20 -43.13 -10.59 34.08
C ALA A 20 -41.87 -10.56 34.95
N LEU A 21 -41.51 -11.72 35.52
CA LEU A 21 -40.21 -11.97 36.12
C LEU A 21 -39.18 -12.12 34.99
N PHE A 22 -38.53 -11.03 34.60
CA PHE A 22 -37.19 -11.13 34.03
C PHE A 22 -36.23 -11.40 35.19
N ARG A 23 -35.83 -12.67 35.36
CA ARG A 23 -34.61 -12.98 36.10
C ARG A 23 -33.45 -12.51 35.24
N ALA A 24 -32.75 -11.47 35.67
CA ALA A 24 -31.41 -11.18 35.19
C ALA A 24 -30.54 -12.41 35.52
N VAL A 25 -30.16 -13.15 34.49
CA VAL A 25 -29.05 -14.09 34.57
C VAL A 25 -27.79 -13.22 34.62
N PRO A 26 -26.89 -13.40 35.60
CA PRO A 26 -25.62 -12.70 35.55
C PRO A 26 -24.87 -13.18 34.30
N LEU A 27 -24.39 -12.26 33.46
CA LEU A 27 -23.42 -12.54 32.42
C LEU A 27 -22.18 -13.11 33.10
N GLN A 28 -22.11 -14.44 33.22
CA GLN A 28 -20.85 -15.13 33.40
C GLN A 28 -20.07 -14.94 32.10
N SER A 29 -18.86 -14.38 32.22
CA SER A 29 -17.84 -14.45 31.19
C SER A 29 -17.65 -15.93 30.82
N ILE A 30 -18.22 -16.34 29.71
CA ILE A 30 -17.91 -17.63 29.10
C ILE A 30 -16.52 -17.42 28.52
N ASN A 31 -15.50 -18.02 29.14
CA ASN A 31 -14.22 -18.23 28.46
C ASN A 31 -14.43 -19.40 27.50
N PRO A 32 -14.48 -19.21 26.18
CA PRO A 32 -14.15 -20.28 25.28
C PRO A 32 -12.61 -20.42 25.25
N LEU A 33 -12.13 -21.62 24.95
CA LEU A 33 -10.74 -21.94 24.59
C LEU A 33 -9.79 -22.26 25.75
N ASP A 34 -9.97 -23.48 26.27
CA ASP A 34 -8.90 -24.27 26.89
C ASP A 34 -9.08 -25.73 26.41
N ASP A 35 -8.87 -25.99 25.10
CA ASP A 35 -8.71 -27.34 24.56
C ASP A 35 -7.64 -27.34 23.46
N ASP A 36 -6.52 -28.01 23.77
CA ASP A 36 -5.27 -28.08 23.02
C ASP A 36 -5.35 -29.13 21.89
N ARG A 37 -6.42 -29.07 21.08
CA ARG A 37 -6.63 -29.93 19.90
C ARG A 37 -6.88 -29.08 18.67
N PRO A 38 -6.30 -29.41 17.50
CA PRO A 38 -6.67 -28.75 16.26
C PRO A 38 -8.12 -29.14 15.94
N THR A 39 -9.07 -28.31 16.36
CA THR A 39 -10.41 -28.33 15.81
C THR A 39 -10.26 -28.05 14.31
N ALA A 40 -10.94 -28.84 13.48
CA ALA A 40 -10.88 -28.64 12.04
C ALA A 40 -11.47 -27.27 11.70
N VAL A 41 -10.61 -26.28 11.47
CA VAL A 41 -11.00 -24.92 11.13
C VAL A 41 -11.55 -24.92 9.70
N SER A 42 -12.67 -24.24 9.49
CA SER A 42 -13.25 -24.00 8.17
C SER A 42 -13.33 -22.51 7.92
N VAL A 43 -13.11 -22.08 6.68
CA VAL A 43 -13.49 -20.71 6.29
C VAL A 43 -14.98 -20.69 6.06
N VAL A 44 -15.68 -19.76 6.71
CA VAL A 44 -17.12 -19.61 6.60
C VAL A 44 -17.50 -18.21 6.13
N ARG A 45 -18.60 -18.14 5.37
CA ARG A 45 -19.35 -16.92 5.09
C ARG A 45 -20.32 -16.67 6.22
N ILE A 46 -20.13 -15.56 6.92
CA ILE A 46 -20.99 -15.07 7.99
C ILE A 46 -21.86 -13.95 7.41
N TYR A 47 -23.12 -14.25 7.12
CA TYR A 47 -24.03 -13.31 6.47
C TYR A 47 -24.56 -12.28 7.46
N TYR A 48 -24.64 -11.02 7.03
CA TYR A 48 -25.10 -9.91 7.85
C TYR A 48 -26.14 -9.03 7.12
N ASP A 49 -27.04 -8.42 7.90
CA ASP A 49 -28.09 -7.54 7.38
C ASP A 49 -27.69 -6.05 7.49
N ASP A 50 -26.99 -5.70 8.58
CA ASP A 50 -26.60 -4.33 8.91
C ASP A 50 -25.22 -4.24 9.59
N LEU A 51 -24.71 -3.01 9.72
CA LEU A 51 -23.40 -2.73 10.32
C LEU A 51 -23.34 -3.01 11.83
N ALA A 52 -24.48 -3.12 12.52
CA ALA A 52 -24.48 -3.47 13.94
C ALA A 52 -24.10 -4.94 14.13
N GLN A 53 -24.49 -5.82 13.21
CA GLN A 53 -24.06 -7.22 13.18
C GLN A 53 -22.57 -7.36 12.85
N VAL A 54 -22.04 -6.56 11.91
CA VAL A 54 -20.59 -6.54 11.58
C VAL A 54 -19.76 -6.26 12.83
N LYS A 55 -20.16 -5.28 13.66
CA LYS A 55 -19.45 -4.94 14.91
C LYS A 55 -19.35 -6.07 15.92
N ILE A 56 -20.28 -7.03 15.90
CA ILE A 56 -20.22 -8.22 16.76
C ILE A 56 -19.06 -9.14 16.33
N LEU A 57 -18.69 -9.09 15.06
CA LEU A 57 -17.70 -9.95 14.43
C LEU A 57 -16.29 -9.33 14.42
N ASN A 58 -16.12 -8.09 14.88
CA ASN A 58 -14.82 -7.40 14.90
C ASN A 58 -13.74 -8.11 15.73
N SER A 59 -14.13 -9.01 16.65
CA SER A 59 -13.18 -9.84 17.42
C SER A 59 -12.82 -11.15 16.71
N PHE A 60 -13.15 -11.30 15.42
CA PHE A 60 -12.71 -12.44 14.63
C PHE A 60 -11.59 -12.00 13.69
N ASP A 61 -10.80 -12.97 13.26
CA ASP A 61 -9.86 -12.80 12.15
C ASP A 61 -10.65 -12.79 10.83
N LEU A 62 -11.11 -11.60 10.44
CA LEU A 62 -11.93 -11.37 9.25
C LEU A 62 -11.04 -11.31 8.00
N PHE A 63 -11.28 -12.23 7.06
CA PHE A 63 -10.49 -12.38 5.84
C PHE A 63 -10.97 -11.51 4.69
N GLU A 64 -12.29 -11.29 4.59
CA GLU A 64 -12.91 -10.49 3.51
C GLU A 64 -14.19 -9.86 4.05
N TYR A 65 -14.48 -8.65 3.62
CA TYR A 65 -15.76 -7.99 3.81
C TYR A 65 -16.49 -7.80 2.48
N ASN A 66 -17.52 -8.61 2.25
CA ASN A 66 -18.33 -8.54 1.05
C ASN A 66 -19.61 -7.75 1.31
N ASN A 67 -19.62 -6.46 0.98
CA ASN A 67 -20.78 -5.57 1.14
C ASN A 67 -21.74 -5.50 -0.04
N ARG A 68 -21.57 -6.41 -1.01
CA ARG A 68 -22.36 -6.45 -2.24
C ARG A 68 -23.71 -7.13 -1.99
N LEU A 69 -24.35 -7.62 -3.05
CA LEU A 69 -25.69 -8.23 -3.00
C LEU A 69 -25.81 -9.38 -1.99
N GLU A 70 -24.74 -10.13 -1.76
CA GLU A 70 -24.78 -11.30 -0.88
C GLU A 70 -24.57 -10.97 0.61
N LYS A 71 -23.90 -9.84 0.93
CA LYS A 71 -23.58 -9.36 2.30
C LYS A 71 -23.04 -10.43 3.26
N TYR A 72 -21.74 -10.69 3.21
CA TYR A 72 -21.09 -11.61 4.15
C TYR A 72 -19.68 -11.17 4.54
N LEU A 73 -19.20 -11.70 5.66
CA LEU A 73 -17.80 -11.68 6.07
C LEU A 73 -17.19 -13.07 5.90
N LEU A 74 -15.93 -13.16 5.51
CA LEU A 74 -15.17 -14.41 5.60
C LEU A 74 -14.39 -14.44 6.92
N ALA A 75 -14.42 -15.57 7.61
CA ALA A 75 -13.58 -15.82 8.77
C ALA A 75 -13.22 -17.30 8.84
N ALA A 76 -12.00 -17.60 9.30
CA ALA A 76 -11.64 -18.95 9.72
C ALA A 76 -12.16 -19.20 11.13
N VAL A 77 -13.01 -20.21 11.27
CA VAL A 77 -13.66 -20.54 12.55
C VAL A 77 -13.66 -22.03 12.81
N ASP A 78 -13.70 -22.42 14.08
CA ASP A 78 -13.91 -23.79 14.49
C ASP A 78 -15.39 -24.17 14.67
N GLU A 79 -15.65 -25.45 14.96
CA GLU A 79 -17.03 -25.95 15.11
C GLU A 79 -17.78 -25.26 16.27
N ALA A 80 -17.10 -24.92 17.36
CA ALA A 80 -17.70 -24.24 18.50
C ALA A 80 -18.06 -22.79 18.15
N GLU A 81 -17.20 -22.11 17.41
CA GLU A 81 -17.43 -20.76 16.91
C GLU A 81 -18.56 -20.72 15.87
N VAL A 82 -18.67 -21.70 14.98
CA VAL A 82 -19.83 -21.85 14.09
C VAL A 82 -21.12 -21.95 14.90
N GLN A 83 -21.14 -22.79 15.95
CA GLN A 83 -22.31 -22.94 16.82
C GLN A 83 -22.62 -21.64 17.60
N MET A 84 -21.58 -20.91 18.03
CA MET A 84 -21.71 -19.62 18.69
C MET A 84 -22.34 -18.60 17.74
N LEU A 85 -21.83 -18.45 16.52
CA LEU A 85 -22.35 -17.54 15.49
C LEU A 85 -23.81 -17.86 15.16
N GLN A 86 -24.16 -19.13 15.00
CA GLN A 86 -25.54 -19.57 14.79
C GLN A 86 -26.45 -19.23 15.98
N THR A 87 -25.94 -19.36 17.22
CA THR A 87 -26.68 -18.99 18.45
C THR A 87 -26.89 -17.48 18.55
N LEU A 88 -25.92 -16.68 18.07
CA LEU A 88 -26.03 -15.23 17.94
C LEU A 88 -26.97 -14.79 16.79
N GLY A 89 -27.49 -15.75 16.01
CA GLY A 89 -28.48 -15.51 14.97
C GLY A 89 -27.90 -15.30 13.57
N PHE A 90 -26.59 -15.50 13.38
CA PHE A 90 -25.96 -15.41 12.07
C PHE A 90 -26.30 -16.62 11.20
N ARG A 91 -26.55 -16.37 9.90
CA ARG A 91 -26.46 -17.43 8.89
C ARG A 91 -24.99 -17.65 8.58
N VAL A 92 -24.53 -18.88 8.72
CA VAL A 92 -23.13 -19.29 8.48
C VAL A 92 -23.10 -20.41 7.44
N GLU A 93 -22.30 -20.24 6.39
CA GLU A 93 -22.11 -21.25 5.34
C GLU A 93 -20.62 -21.51 5.12
N ILE A 94 -20.20 -22.76 4.96
CA ILE A 94 -18.79 -23.08 4.71
C ILE A 94 -18.41 -22.62 3.29
N ASP A 95 -17.35 -21.83 3.18
CA ASP A 95 -16.71 -21.54 1.91
C ASP A 95 -15.74 -22.67 1.57
N ALA A 96 -16.19 -23.62 0.75
CA ALA A 96 -15.39 -24.81 0.42
C ALA A 96 -14.06 -24.45 -0.26
N ARG A 97 -14.04 -23.42 -1.11
CA ARG A 97 -12.82 -23.01 -1.82
C ARG A 97 -11.80 -22.42 -0.85
N GLN A 98 -12.23 -21.49 -0.01
CA GLN A 98 -11.32 -20.86 0.96
C GLN A 98 -10.91 -21.83 2.07
N THR A 99 -11.78 -22.78 2.42
CA THR A 99 -11.44 -23.89 3.34
C THR A 99 -10.42 -24.84 2.73
N GLU A 100 -10.51 -25.16 1.43
CA GLU A 100 -9.47 -25.93 0.73
C GLU A 100 -8.14 -25.17 0.70
N ALA A 101 -8.16 -23.84 0.56
CA ALA A 101 -6.96 -23.01 0.62
C ALA A 101 -6.25 -23.08 1.98
N LEU A 102 -6.99 -23.18 3.10
CA LEU A 102 -6.41 -23.36 4.44
C LEU A 102 -5.54 -24.63 4.57
N ILE A 103 -5.75 -25.63 3.71
CA ILE A 103 -4.98 -26.86 3.71
C ILE A 103 -3.79 -26.65 2.79
N PRO A 104 -2.57 -26.43 3.30
CA PRO A 104 -1.40 -26.28 2.46
C PRO A 104 -1.22 -27.54 1.62
N THR A 105 -1.46 -27.45 0.31
CA THR A 105 -1.03 -28.47 -0.65
C THR A 105 0.46 -28.30 -0.89
N ILE A 106 1.27 -28.54 0.14
CA ILE A 106 2.69 -28.80 -0.07
C ILE A 106 2.74 -30.18 -0.71
N ASP A 107 2.99 -30.26 -2.02
CA ASP A 107 3.45 -31.51 -2.61
C ASP A 107 4.91 -31.68 -2.19
N PRO A 108 5.24 -32.59 -1.24
CA PRO A 108 6.61 -32.79 -0.77
C PRO A 108 7.53 -33.35 -1.86
N LYS A 109 7.03 -33.62 -3.08
CA LYS A 109 7.82 -34.02 -4.25
C LYS A 109 8.23 -32.86 -5.15
N LEU A 110 7.74 -31.65 -4.92
CA LEU A 110 8.27 -30.45 -5.55
C LEU A 110 9.49 -30.00 -4.73
N GLU A 111 10.59 -30.76 -4.81
CA GLU A 111 11.91 -30.17 -4.53
C GLU A 111 12.08 -29.03 -5.55
N GLN A 112 11.99 -27.79 -5.08
CA GLN A 112 12.23 -26.60 -5.88
C GLN A 112 13.52 -25.93 -5.38
N ASP A 113 14.36 -25.52 -6.32
CA ASP A 113 15.55 -24.72 -6.04
C ASP A 113 15.10 -23.27 -5.74
N GLY A 114 14.84 -23.00 -4.46
CA GLY A 114 14.47 -21.67 -3.94
C GLY A 114 12.97 -21.39 -3.83
N GLY A 115 12.64 -20.32 -3.11
CA GLY A 115 11.28 -19.88 -2.82
C GLY A 115 10.59 -20.61 -1.67
N ILE A 116 9.41 -20.13 -1.30
CA ILE A 116 8.56 -20.75 -0.27
C ILE A 116 8.04 -22.11 -0.80
N PRO A 117 8.08 -23.20 -0.01
CA PRO A 117 7.59 -24.51 -0.44
C PRO A 117 6.15 -24.47 -0.97
N GLY A 118 5.94 -24.94 -2.20
CA GLY A 118 4.65 -24.90 -2.90
C GLY A 118 4.34 -23.58 -3.62
N TYR A 119 5.16 -22.54 -3.42
CA TYR A 119 4.99 -21.21 -3.98
C TYR A 119 6.34 -20.60 -4.44
N ALA A 120 7.03 -21.26 -5.37
CA ALA A 120 8.36 -20.89 -5.87
C ALA A 120 8.55 -19.43 -6.33
N CYS A 121 7.48 -18.72 -6.66
CA CYS A 121 7.54 -17.30 -7.05
C CYS A 121 7.75 -16.35 -5.86
N TYR A 122 7.47 -16.79 -4.63
CA TYR A 122 7.67 -15.97 -3.44
C TYR A 122 8.99 -16.37 -2.78
N ARG A 123 9.89 -15.40 -2.62
CA ARG A 123 11.12 -15.56 -1.85
C ARG A 123 10.82 -15.77 -0.36
N THR A 124 11.64 -16.59 0.32
CA THR A 124 11.65 -16.64 1.79
C THR A 124 12.19 -15.33 2.38
N VAL A 125 12.05 -15.11 3.70
CA VAL A 125 12.69 -13.98 4.41
C VAL A 125 14.17 -13.84 4.03
N GLU A 126 14.91 -14.95 4.05
CA GLU A 126 16.34 -14.95 3.76
C GLU A 126 16.64 -14.61 2.30
N GLU A 127 15.85 -15.13 1.36
CA GLU A 127 16.01 -14.84 -0.07
C GLU A 127 15.65 -13.38 -0.38
N THR A 128 14.60 -12.82 0.24
CA THR A 128 14.25 -11.40 0.16
C THR A 128 15.40 -10.53 0.66
N PHE A 129 15.99 -10.86 1.81
CA PHE A 129 17.11 -10.10 2.36
C PHE A 129 18.38 -10.24 1.52
N ALA A 130 18.65 -11.42 0.96
CA ALA A 130 19.74 -11.63 0.04
C ALA A 130 19.59 -10.77 -1.23
N THR A 131 18.38 -10.70 -1.81
CA THR A 131 18.11 -9.80 -2.95
C THR A 131 18.38 -8.33 -2.62
N ALA A 132 17.97 -7.85 -1.43
CA ALA A 132 18.27 -6.48 -1.01
C ALA A 132 19.79 -6.22 -0.88
N VAL A 133 20.54 -7.17 -0.30
CA VAL A 133 22.00 -7.12 -0.21
C VAL A 133 22.65 -7.08 -1.60
N ASP A 134 22.17 -7.90 -2.52
CA ASP A 134 22.67 -7.96 -3.90
C ASP A 134 22.40 -6.64 -4.65
N ILE A 135 21.23 -6.03 -4.47
CA ILE A 135 20.91 -4.71 -5.03
C ILE A 135 21.88 -3.65 -4.48
N VAL A 136 22.16 -3.64 -3.18
CA VAL A 136 23.11 -2.70 -2.58
C VAL A 136 24.53 -2.93 -3.09
N ALA A 137 24.95 -4.18 -3.23
CA ALA A 137 26.27 -4.51 -3.77
C ALA A 137 26.42 -4.10 -5.24
N ALA A 138 25.37 -4.26 -6.05
CA ALA A 138 25.36 -3.88 -7.46
C ALA A 138 25.21 -2.37 -7.68
N HIS A 139 24.50 -1.66 -6.79
CA HIS A 139 24.16 -0.25 -6.94
C HIS A 139 24.49 0.60 -5.69
N PRO A 140 25.75 0.62 -5.20
CA PRO A 140 26.09 1.21 -3.89
C PRO A 140 25.89 2.74 -3.79
N THR A 141 25.78 3.44 -4.92
CA THR A 141 25.48 4.89 -4.95
C THR A 141 23.99 5.20 -5.05
N LEU A 142 23.16 4.17 -5.30
CA LEU A 142 21.71 4.28 -5.43
C LEU A 142 20.96 3.56 -4.31
N ALA A 143 21.59 2.58 -3.66
CA ALA A 143 20.92 1.69 -2.72
C ALA A 143 21.67 1.63 -1.38
N SER A 144 20.91 1.53 -0.29
CA SER A 144 21.41 1.26 1.05
C SER A 144 20.46 0.35 1.82
N TRP A 145 21.02 -0.52 2.65
CA TRP A 145 20.27 -1.50 3.47
C TRP A 145 20.50 -1.16 4.95
N SER A 146 19.45 -0.69 5.62
CA SER A 146 19.54 -0.11 6.96
C SER A 146 18.70 -0.91 7.96
N ASP A 147 19.31 -1.23 9.09
CA ASP A 147 18.65 -1.78 10.27
C ASP A 147 17.88 -0.67 10.99
N ILE A 148 16.58 -0.89 11.21
CA ILE A 148 15.67 0.04 11.90
C ILE A 148 15.27 -0.48 13.29
N GLY A 149 15.66 -1.70 13.65
CA GLY A 149 15.32 -2.35 14.91
C GLY A 149 15.26 -3.87 14.80
N ASP A 150 14.74 -4.54 15.83
CA ASP A 150 14.81 -5.99 15.96
C ASP A 150 13.43 -6.61 16.14
N SER A 151 13.25 -7.84 15.65
CA SER A 151 12.04 -8.63 15.88
C SER A 151 11.98 -9.20 17.30
N TRP A 152 10.80 -9.66 17.71
CA TRP A 152 10.58 -10.25 19.03
C TRP A 152 11.56 -11.37 19.35
N ASP A 153 11.65 -12.39 18.50
CA ASP A 153 12.48 -13.58 18.76
C ASP A 153 13.96 -13.19 18.88
N LYS A 154 14.40 -12.14 18.18
CA LYS A 154 15.77 -11.65 18.24
C LYS A 154 16.12 -10.97 19.57
N ILE A 155 15.21 -10.17 20.13
CA ILE A 155 15.46 -9.47 21.39
C ILE A 155 15.29 -10.39 22.62
N MET A 156 14.63 -11.53 22.46
CA MET A 156 14.32 -12.42 23.57
C MET A 156 15.49 -13.31 24.00
N PRO A 157 15.94 -13.22 25.27
CA PRO A 157 17.04 -14.05 25.76
C PRO A 157 16.70 -15.55 25.72
N GLY A 158 17.44 -16.30 24.90
CA GLY A 158 17.24 -17.74 24.74
C GLY A 158 16.01 -18.12 23.91
N GLY A 159 15.44 -17.16 23.17
CA GLY A 159 14.39 -17.39 22.17
C GLY A 159 14.90 -18.04 20.89
N GLU A 160 13.99 -18.21 19.92
CA GLU A 160 14.32 -18.65 18.56
C GLU A 160 15.23 -17.63 17.86
N PRO A 161 15.96 -18.00 16.79
CA PRO A 161 16.67 -17.01 15.99
C PRO A 161 15.68 -16.05 15.34
N GLY A 162 15.72 -14.76 15.72
CA GLY A 162 14.95 -13.70 15.06
C GLY A 162 15.77 -12.90 14.04
N TYR A 163 15.21 -11.77 13.61
CA TYR A 163 15.70 -10.97 12.48
C TYR A 163 15.82 -9.49 12.83
N ASP A 164 16.77 -8.80 12.18
CA ASP A 164 16.73 -7.34 12.05
C ASP A 164 15.51 -6.94 11.20
N LEU A 165 14.86 -5.83 11.55
CA LEU A 165 13.92 -5.15 10.67
C LEU A 165 14.72 -4.23 9.77
N MET A 166 14.69 -4.52 8.48
CA MET A 166 15.58 -3.91 7.51
C MET A 166 14.81 -3.14 6.44
N VAL A 167 15.30 -1.93 6.12
CA VAL A 167 14.77 -1.09 5.06
C VAL A 167 15.76 -0.94 3.92
N LEU A 168 15.30 -1.24 2.70
CA LEU A 168 16.01 -0.95 1.45
C LEU A 168 15.61 0.44 1.00
N LYS A 169 16.57 1.36 1.06
CA LYS A 169 16.42 2.72 0.53
C LYS A 169 17.05 2.81 -0.84
N LEU A 170 16.26 3.26 -1.83
CA LEU A 170 16.68 3.54 -3.20
C LEU A 170 16.57 5.05 -3.46
N THR A 171 17.70 5.71 -3.74
CA THR A 171 17.80 7.11 -4.16
C THR A 171 19.19 7.40 -4.71
N ASN A 172 19.32 8.30 -5.68
CA ASN A 172 20.61 8.79 -6.14
C ASN A 172 21.25 9.68 -5.06
N GLN A 173 22.25 9.12 -4.38
CA GLN A 173 22.96 9.80 -3.29
C GLN A 173 23.83 10.98 -3.78
N ALA A 174 24.10 11.07 -5.09
CA ALA A 174 24.88 12.17 -5.66
C ALA A 174 24.06 13.48 -5.79
N ILE A 175 22.73 13.39 -5.79
CA ILE A 175 21.83 14.55 -5.86
C ILE A 175 21.33 14.82 -4.43
N PRO A 176 21.78 15.91 -3.78
CA PRO A 176 21.35 16.27 -2.44
C PRO A 176 20.01 17.01 -2.46
N GLY A 177 19.45 17.26 -1.29
CA GLY A 177 18.28 18.12 -1.10
C GLY A 177 17.19 17.43 -0.28
N PRO A 178 16.14 18.16 0.15
CA PRO A 178 14.96 17.51 0.68
C PRO A 178 14.29 16.75 -0.48
N LYS A 179 14.28 15.43 -0.38
CA LYS A 179 13.59 14.54 -1.30
C LYS A 179 12.31 14.06 -0.61
N PRO A 180 11.13 14.18 -1.24
CA PRO A 180 9.93 13.51 -0.75
C PRO A 180 10.19 12.01 -0.64
N VAL A 181 9.63 11.42 0.40
CA VAL A 181 9.79 10.00 0.73
C VAL A 181 8.54 9.25 0.33
N ILE A 182 8.71 8.11 -0.33
CA ILE A 182 7.68 7.07 -0.35
C ILE A 182 8.17 5.92 0.52
N PHE A 183 7.35 5.54 1.51
CA PHE A 183 7.62 4.39 2.36
C PHE A 183 6.59 3.30 2.07
N ILE A 184 7.07 2.14 1.61
CA ILE A 184 6.24 0.97 1.34
C ILE A 184 6.62 -0.10 2.36
N MET A 185 5.64 -0.49 3.16
CA MET A 185 5.76 -1.55 4.14
C MET A 185 5.00 -2.78 3.67
N THR A 186 5.62 -3.95 3.78
CA THR A 186 5.02 -5.23 3.40
C THR A 186 5.22 -6.29 4.46
N GLY A 187 4.30 -7.25 4.50
CA GLY A 187 4.44 -8.45 5.32
C GLY A 187 4.27 -8.16 6.82
N LEU A 188 3.46 -7.15 7.19
CA LEU A 188 3.09 -6.89 8.57
C LEU A 188 2.25 -8.04 9.13
N HIS A 189 1.33 -8.60 8.33
CA HIS A 189 0.77 -9.92 8.59
C HIS A 189 1.56 -11.01 7.85
N ALA A 190 1.93 -12.04 8.60
CA ALA A 190 2.90 -13.03 8.14
C ALA A 190 2.42 -13.90 6.97
N ARG A 191 1.15 -14.30 6.93
CA ARG A 191 0.58 -15.20 5.90
C ARG A 191 0.39 -14.57 4.52
N GLU A 192 0.55 -13.26 4.40
CA GLU A 192 0.26 -12.52 3.17
C GLU A 192 1.47 -12.60 2.24
N TYR A 193 1.56 -13.62 1.39
CA TYR A 193 2.78 -13.90 0.63
C TYR A 193 3.08 -12.91 -0.49
N ALA A 194 2.05 -12.44 -1.19
CA ALA A 194 2.21 -11.60 -2.37
C ALA A 194 2.86 -10.22 -2.07
N PRO A 195 2.53 -9.50 -0.97
CA PRO A 195 3.09 -8.17 -0.73
C PRO A 195 4.62 -8.10 -0.65
N PRO A 196 5.35 -8.92 0.16
CA PRO A 196 6.81 -8.85 0.19
C PRO A 196 7.48 -9.12 -1.15
N GLU A 197 6.96 -10.06 -1.93
CA GLU A 197 7.49 -10.34 -3.27
C GLU A 197 7.23 -9.17 -4.23
N LEU A 198 6.02 -8.58 -4.22
CA LEU A 198 5.71 -7.39 -5.01
C LEU A 198 6.68 -6.23 -4.73
N SER A 199 6.92 -5.91 -3.46
CA SER A 199 7.86 -4.84 -3.09
C SER A 199 9.31 -5.19 -3.43
N THR A 200 9.71 -6.47 -3.33
CA THR A 200 11.03 -6.92 -3.76
C THR A 200 11.21 -6.75 -5.27
N ARG A 201 10.21 -7.13 -6.07
CA ARG A 201 10.20 -6.96 -7.53
C ARG A 201 10.15 -5.49 -7.97
N PHE A 202 9.50 -4.64 -7.18
CA PHE A 202 9.53 -3.20 -7.39
C PHE A 202 10.95 -2.64 -7.19
N ALA A 203 11.66 -3.08 -6.15
CA ALA A 203 13.06 -2.72 -5.94
C ALA A 203 13.96 -3.14 -7.13
N GLU A 204 13.80 -4.37 -7.63
CA GLU A 204 14.52 -4.86 -8.80
C GLU A 204 14.20 -4.03 -10.05
N LEU A 205 12.92 -3.70 -10.29
CA LEU A 205 12.49 -2.85 -11.39
C LEU A 205 13.19 -1.49 -11.36
N LEU A 206 13.17 -0.82 -10.20
CA LEU A 206 13.78 0.49 -10.02
C LEU A 206 15.30 0.44 -10.24
N ALA A 207 15.98 -0.52 -9.61
CA ALA A 207 17.44 -0.66 -9.69
C ALA A 207 17.89 -0.97 -11.13
N ALA A 208 17.18 -1.86 -11.82
CA ALA A 208 17.51 -2.29 -13.18
C ALA A 208 17.26 -1.20 -14.24
N ASN A 209 16.38 -0.23 -13.97
CA ASN A 209 15.95 0.75 -14.98
C ASN A 209 16.43 2.19 -14.71
N TYR A 210 17.20 2.42 -13.65
CA TYR A 210 17.86 3.70 -13.44
C TYR A 210 18.85 4.02 -14.58
N GLY A 211 18.70 5.19 -15.20
CA GLY A 211 19.45 5.62 -16.39
C GLY A 211 18.91 5.06 -17.72
N ILE A 212 17.91 4.18 -17.69
CA ILE A 212 17.27 3.57 -18.87
C ILE A 212 15.86 4.12 -19.06
N ASN A 213 15.03 4.05 -18.02
CA ASN A 213 13.68 4.59 -18.01
C ASN A 213 13.72 6.00 -17.40
N ALA A 214 13.20 6.99 -18.12
CA ALA A 214 13.27 8.39 -17.69
C ALA A 214 12.48 8.64 -16.40
N ASP A 215 11.31 8.01 -16.25
CA ASP A 215 10.51 8.14 -15.02
C ASP A 215 11.22 7.58 -13.80
N ILE A 216 11.73 6.35 -13.88
CA ILE A 216 12.47 5.72 -12.79
C ILE A 216 13.74 6.51 -12.47
N THR A 217 14.41 7.08 -13.49
CA THR A 217 15.62 7.87 -13.29
C THR A 217 15.34 9.12 -12.48
N TRP A 218 14.37 9.95 -12.90
CA TRP A 218 14.08 11.17 -12.15
C TRP A 218 13.45 10.87 -10.78
N LEU A 219 12.69 9.77 -10.65
CA LEU A 219 12.20 9.32 -9.35
C LEU A 219 13.36 9.10 -8.38
N LEU A 220 14.36 8.29 -8.74
CA LEU A 220 15.50 8.06 -7.85
C LEU A 220 16.39 9.30 -7.69
N ASP A 221 16.45 10.19 -8.69
CA ASP A 221 17.17 11.45 -8.58
C ASP A 221 16.55 12.40 -7.55
N TYR A 222 15.22 12.51 -7.53
CA TYR A 222 14.51 13.55 -6.78
C TYR A 222 13.62 13.03 -5.64
N HIS A 223 13.54 11.72 -5.41
CA HIS A 223 12.74 11.07 -4.36
C HIS A 223 13.61 10.07 -3.58
N GLU A 224 13.15 9.70 -2.39
CA GLU A 224 13.66 8.53 -1.67
C GLU A 224 12.57 7.46 -1.63
N ILE A 225 12.91 6.25 -2.07
CA ILE A 225 12.01 5.09 -2.02
C ILE A 225 12.50 4.15 -0.94
N HIS A 226 11.71 4.01 0.13
CA HIS A 226 12.04 3.23 1.32
C HIS A 226 11.14 1.99 1.34
N LEU A 227 11.74 0.81 1.38
CA LEU A 227 11.01 -0.47 1.31
C LEU A 227 11.32 -1.31 2.55
N LEU A 228 10.34 -1.45 3.46
CA LEU A 228 10.40 -2.44 4.54
C LEU A 228 9.83 -3.75 4.01
N LEU A 229 10.72 -4.60 3.49
CA LEU A 229 10.33 -5.80 2.73
C LEU A 229 9.67 -6.87 3.60
N GLN A 230 10.06 -6.99 4.87
CA GLN A 230 9.49 -7.94 5.82
C GLN A 230 9.30 -7.24 7.17
N ALA A 231 8.10 -6.73 7.44
CA ALA A 231 7.78 -6.06 8.71
C ALA A 231 7.58 -7.04 9.88
N ASN A 232 7.22 -8.29 9.59
CA ASN A 232 7.04 -9.37 10.58
C ASN A 232 7.80 -10.64 10.16
N PRO A 233 9.14 -10.60 10.16
CA PRO A 233 9.95 -11.72 9.68
C PRO A 233 9.80 -12.98 10.54
N ASP A 234 9.68 -12.84 11.86
CA ASP A 234 9.49 -14.00 12.77
C ASP A 234 8.18 -14.74 12.44
N GLY A 235 7.07 -14.01 12.34
CA GLY A 235 5.79 -14.59 11.96
C GLY A 235 5.83 -15.20 10.56
N ARG A 236 6.52 -14.55 9.61
CA ARG A 236 6.69 -15.06 8.23
C ARG A 236 7.34 -16.43 8.22
N LYS A 237 8.32 -16.71 9.09
CA LYS A 237 8.93 -18.06 9.18
C LYS A 237 7.93 -19.14 9.55
N TYR A 238 6.94 -18.84 10.38
CA TYR A 238 5.86 -19.79 10.64
C TYR A 238 4.96 -19.93 9.42
N ALA A 239 4.62 -18.82 8.76
CA ALA A 239 3.81 -18.86 7.56
C ALA A 239 4.44 -19.72 6.46
N GLU A 240 5.73 -19.56 6.18
CA GLU A 240 6.51 -20.31 5.17
C GLU A 240 6.45 -21.84 5.32
N THR A 241 6.08 -22.35 6.50
CA THR A 241 5.85 -23.78 6.74
C THR A 241 4.48 -24.28 6.22
N GLY A 242 3.66 -23.37 5.70
CA GLY A 242 2.28 -23.59 5.27
C GLY A 242 1.22 -23.20 6.31
N LEU A 243 1.60 -22.57 7.43
CA LEU A 243 0.65 -22.12 8.45
C LEU A 243 0.00 -20.79 8.05
N TYR A 244 -1.28 -20.60 8.33
CA TYR A 244 -1.97 -19.32 8.17
C TYR A 244 -1.63 -18.33 9.30
N TRP A 245 -0.35 -18.24 9.66
CA TRP A 245 0.16 -17.42 10.74
C TRP A 245 0.02 -15.93 10.39
N ARG A 246 -0.69 -15.16 11.22
CA ARG A 246 -0.95 -13.73 10.99
C ARG A 246 -0.03 -12.83 11.82
N LYS A 247 0.01 -13.05 13.13
CA LYS A 247 0.60 -12.19 14.16
C LYS A 247 2.13 -12.26 14.20
N ASN A 248 2.78 -11.50 15.07
CA ASN A 248 4.19 -11.79 15.43
C ASN A 248 4.27 -13.09 16.26
N THR A 249 5.44 -13.40 16.82
CA THR A 249 5.67 -14.67 17.54
C THR A 249 5.72 -14.51 19.06
N ASN A 250 5.31 -13.33 19.58
CA ASN A 250 5.46 -12.97 20.98
C ASN A 250 4.88 -14.04 21.94
N GLN A 251 5.79 -14.75 22.60
CA GLN A 251 5.47 -15.93 23.43
C GLN A 251 4.85 -15.56 24.79
N ASN A 252 4.76 -14.27 25.13
CA ASN A 252 4.06 -13.81 26.32
C ASN A 252 2.54 -13.70 26.13
N TYR A 253 2.05 -13.78 24.90
CA TYR A 253 0.64 -13.60 24.57
C TYR A 253 0.06 -14.91 24.06
N CYS A 254 -0.99 -15.42 24.74
CA CYS A 254 -1.48 -16.77 24.57
C CYS A 254 -0.45 -17.83 25.04
N SER A 255 -0.78 -19.12 24.92
CA SER A 255 0.18 -20.19 25.23
C SER A 255 1.42 -20.09 24.32
N PRO A 256 2.66 -20.22 24.84
CA PRO A 256 3.88 -20.19 24.03
C PRO A 256 3.92 -21.23 22.90
N THR A 257 3.18 -22.32 23.03
CA THR A 257 3.08 -23.37 22.00
C THR A 257 1.88 -23.21 21.07
N SER A 258 1.04 -22.19 21.29
CA SER A 258 -0.13 -21.91 20.46
C SER A 258 0.27 -21.38 19.09
N ASN A 259 -0.48 -21.77 18.06
CA ASN A 259 -0.40 -21.15 16.74
C ASN A 259 -1.09 -19.77 16.68
N ASN A 260 -1.78 -19.38 17.75
CA ASN A 260 -2.43 -18.08 17.89
C ASN A 260 -1.70 -17.15 18.87
N ARG A 261 -0.43 -17.42 19.22
CA ARG A 261 0.36 -16.52 20.05
C ARG A 261 0.78 -15.26 19.29
N GLY A 262 1.30 -14.28 20.02
CA GLY A 262 1.71 -12.99 19.46
C GLY A 262 0.62 -11.92 19.46
N ALA A 263 0.97 -10.72 19.03
CA ALA A 263 0.06 -9.59 18.81
C ALA A 263 -0.13 -9.34 17.31
N ASP A 264 -1.33 -8.85 16.96
CA ASP A 264 -1.59 -8.31 15.64
C ASP A 264 -0.90 -6.95 15.54
N LEU A 265 0.19 -6.91 14.77
CA LEU A 265 1.02 -5.70 14.66
C LEU A 265 0.22 -4.54 14.05
N ASN A 266 -0.74 -4.82 13.15
CA ASN A 266 -1.62 -3.79 12.58
C ASN A 266 -2.83 -3.46 13.48
N ARG A 267 -2.73 -3.79 14.78
CA ARG A 267 -3.61 -3.28 15.85
C ARG A 267 -2.81 -2.69 17.01
N ASN A 268 -1.49 -2.57 16.87
CA ASN A 268 -0.59 -2.19 17.96
C ASN A 268 0.01 -0.77 17.80
N PHE A 269 -0.31 -0.05 16.72
CA PHE A 269 0.11 1.35 16.56
C PHE A 269 -0.62 2.27 17.55
N GLU A 270 -0.02 3.43 17.87
CA GLU A 270 -0.50 4.27 18.96
C GLU A 270 -1.76 5.09 18.65
N PHE A 271 -1.96 5.43 17.38
CA PHE A 271 -3.08 6.24 16.97
C PHE A 271 -4.41 5.49 17.16
N GLN A 272 -5.30 6.07 17.96
CA GLN A 272 -6.62 5.52 18.27
C GLN A 272 -6.61 4.08 18.81
N TRP A 273 -5.49 3.63 19.39
CA TRP A 273 -5.34 2.26 19.91
C TRP A 273 -6.46 1.85 20.88
N GLY A 274 -7.15 0.76 20.57
CA GLY A 274 -8.21 0.20 21.43
C GLY A 274 -9.42 1.10 21.65
N CYS A 275 -9.65 2.11 20.80
CA CYS A 275 -10.68 3.13 21.03
C CYS A 275 -12.11 2.67 20.76
N CYS A 276 -12.33 1.80 19.75
CA CYS A 276 -13.63 1.64 19.11
C CYS A 276 -14.10 0.19 19.01
N ASN A 277 -13.40 -0.73 19.69
CA ASN A 277 -13.63 -2.18 19.57
C ASN A 277 -13.38 -2.68 18.13
N GLY A 278 -12.34 -2.14 17.49
CA GLY A 278 -11.82 -2.60 16.19
C GLY A 278 -10.72 -3.67 16.32
N SER A 279 -10.41 -4.07 17.55
CA SER A 279 -9.46 -5.12 17.90
C SER A 279 -9.80 -5.78 19.23
N SER A 280 -9.19 -6.94 19.48
CA SER A 280 -9.48 -7.78 20.65
C SER A 280 -8.49 -7.56 21.80
N PRO A 281 -8.95 -7.51 23.07
CA PRO A 281 -8.06 -7.57 24.24
C PRO A 281 -7.68 -9.00 24.65
N ASN A 282 -8.19 -10.04 23.96
CA ASN A 282 -7.90 -11.43 24.27
C ASN A 282 -6.61 -11.88 23.57
N GLU A 283 -5.62 -12.34 24.32
CA GLU A 283 -4.29 -12.68 23.80
C GLU A 283 -4.28 -13.77 22.73
N CYS A 284 -5.24 -14.71 22.79
CA CYS A 284 -5.35 -15.80 21.81
C CYS A 284 -6.17 -15.43 20.56
N ASP A 285 -6.64 -14.19 20.46
CA ASP A 285 -7.40 -13.69 19.32
C ASP A 285 -6.49 -13.31 18.14
N GLY A 286 -6.95 -13.52 16.91
CA GLY A 286 -6.22 -13.16 15.70
C GLY A 286 -5.99 -11.65 15.55
N THR A 287 -6.80 -10.84 16.22
CA THR A 287 -6.75 -9.36 16.25
C THR A 287 -6.28 -8.82 17.60
N TYR A 288 -5.53 -9.61 18.38
CA TYR A 288 -5.03 -9.18 19.69
C TYR A 288 -4.14 -7.94 19.57
N ARG A 289 -4.59 -6.80 20.12
CA ARG A 289 -3.93 -5.49 20.00
C ARG A 289 -2.69 -5.28 20.86
N GLY A 290 -2.29 -6.27 21.66
CA GLY A 290 -1.29 -6.11 22.71
C GLY A 290 -1.88 -5.59 24.04
N PRO A 291 -1.08 -5.55 25.12
CA PRO A 291 -1.53 -5.08 26.42
C PRO A 291 -1.60 -3.55 26.53
N VAL A 292 -0.82 -2.85 25.70
CA VAL A 292 -0.76 -1.39 25.54
C VAL A 292 -0.36 -1.08 24.10
N ALA A 293 -0.61 0.14 23.63
CA ALA A 293 -0.09 0.62 22.36
C ALA A 293 1.44 0.49 22.30
N VAL A 294 1.96 0.14 21.12
CA VAL A 294 3.38 0.04 20.80
C VAL A 294 4.13 -0.92 21.73
N SER A 295 3.46 -2.01 22.13
CA SER A 295 4.03 -3.03 23.02
C SER A 295 5.09 -3.88 22.36
N ASP A 296 4.95 -4.11 21.05
CA ASP A 296 5.77 -5.07 20.31
C ASP A 296 6.94 -4.37 19.61
N PRO A 297 8.15 -4.97 19.64
CA PRO A 297 9.38 -4.31 19.20
C PRO A 297 9.37 -4.00 17.69
N GLU A 298 8.65 -4.79 16.89
CA GLU A 298 8.46 -4.51 15.47
C GLU A 298 7.74 -3.15 15.28
N VAL A 299 6.62 -2.92 15.97
CA VAL A 299 5.87 -1.66 15.88
C VAL A 299 6.63 -0.50 16.49
N GLN A 300 7.39 -0.72 17.58
CA GLN A 300 8.27 0.31 18.14
C GLN A 300 9.28 0.80 17.10
N SER A 301 9.88 -0.14 16.35
CA SER A 301 10.89 0.15 15.33
C SER A 301 10.28 0.83 14.11
N ILE A 302 9.13 0.35 13.65
CA ILE A 302 8.42 0.90 12.48
C ILE A 302 7.96 2.34 12.74
N GLN A 303 7.28 2.62 13.85
CA GLN A 303 6.83 3.99 14.14
C GLN A 303 8.01 4.95 14.37
N ALA A 304 9.07 4.48 15.03
CA ALA A 304 10.27 5.30 15.21
C ALA A 304 10.92 5.63 13.86
N TYR A 305 10.91 4.67 12.92
CA TYR A 305 11.39 4.87 11.57
C TYR A 305 10.53 5.85 10.78
N GLU A 306 9.21 5.69 10.78
CA GLU A 306 8.27 6.62 10.12
C GLU A 306 8.46 8.06 10.62
N ARG A 307 8.55 8.26 11.94
CA ARG A 307 8.85 9.57 12.55
C ARG A 307 10.23 10.13 12.17
N SER A 308 11.16 9.26 11.76
CA SER A 308 12.51 9.69 11.36
C SER A 308 12.59 10.16 9.90
N ILE A 309 11.70 9.65 9.04
CA ILE A 309 11.69 9.96 7.59
C ILE A 309 10.57 10.92 7.20
N PHE A 310 9.48 10.95 7.97
CA PHE A 310 8.37 11.87 7.77
C PHE A 310 8.33 12.90 8.92
N PRO A 311 8.37 14.20 8.60
CA PRO A 311 8.02 15.20 9.59
C PRO A 311 6.52 15.11 9.91
N ASP A 312 6.15 15.49 11.14
CA ASP A 312 4.76 15.81 11.44
C ASP A 312 4.37 17.10 10.68
N GLN A 313 3.35 16.97 9.85
CA GLN A 313 2.86 18.02 8.94
C GLN A 313 1.49 18.56 9.35
N ARG A 314 0.95 18.17 10.51
CA ARG A 314 -0.38 18.61 10.98
C ARG A 314 -0.26 19.52 12.20
N GLU A 315 -1.24 20.40 12.35
CA GLU A 315 -1.33 21.25 13.55
C GLU A 315 -2.00 20.51 14.73
N ASP A 316 -2.87 19.55 14.42
CA ASP A 316 -3.63 18.72 15.36
C ASP A 316 -4.04 17.40 14.69
N ASP A 317 -3.99 16.33 15.48
CA ASP A 317 -4.22 14.93 15.11
C ASP A 317 -5.61 14.64 14.51
N PHE A 318 -6.64 15.43 14.83
CA PHE A 318 -8.03 15.12 14.47
C PHE A 318 -8.68 16.12 13.54
N ASP A 319 -8.49 17.42 13.79
CA ASP A 319 -9.29 18.44 13.13
C ASP A 319 -8.53 19.19 12.02
N ALA A 320 -7.20 19.21 12.06
CA ALA A 320 -6.38 19.94 11.10
C ALA A 320 -5.98 19.09 9.90
N ALA A 321 -6.13 19.62 8.69
CA ALA A 321 -5.54 19.03 7.49
C ALA A 321 -4.03 19.27 7.45
N ALA A 322 -3.28 18.31 6.91
CA ALA A 322 -1.93 18.57 6.44
C ALA A 322 -2.00 19.62 5.30
N PRO A 323 -1.01 20.52 5.19
CA PRO A 323 -1.01 21.54 4.13
C PRO A 323 -0.94 20.88 2.75
N ASP A 324 -1.47 21.55 1.73
CA ASP A 324 -1.44 21.06 0.35
C ASP A 324 -0.02 20.79 -0.18
N THR A 325 0.99 21.43 0.42
CA THR A 325 2.42 21.24 0.13
C THR A 325 3.07 20.13 0.94
N ALA A 326 2.33 19.41 1.77
CA ALA A 326 2.84 18.29 2.53
C ALA A 326 3.42 17.24 1.58
N MET A 327 4.57 16.69 1.93
CA MET A 327 5.27 15.69 1.14
C MET A 327 5.19 14.33 1.84
N GLY A 328 5.17 13.27 1.05
CA GLY A 328 5.29 11.91 1.52
C GLY A 328 4.08 11.06 1.21
N VAL A 329 4.34 9.80 0.87
CA VAL A 329 3.32 8.76 0.70
C VAL A 329 3.73 7.55 1.52
N PHE A 330 2.77 6.98 2.25
CA PHE A 330 2.95 5.74 2.99
C PHE A 330 1.99 4.69 2.44
N LEU A 331 2.51 3.50 2.10
CA LEU A 331 1.73 2.36 1.65
C LEU A 331 1.97 1.20 2.61
N ASP A 332 0.92 0.72 3.29
CA ASP A 332 0.93 -0.57 3.97
C ASP A 332 0.24 -1.61 3.08
N VAL A 333 0.99 -2.60 2.62
CA VAL A 333 0.54 -3.51 1.56
C VAL A 333 0.28 -4.89 2.16
N HIS A 334 -0.99 -5.27 2.07
CA HIS A 334 -1.59 -6.48 2.58
C HIS A 334 -2.14 -7.38 1.48
N SER A 335 -2.58 -8.58 1.85
CA SER A 335 -3.53 -9.36 1.09
C SER A 335 -4.58 -9.98 2.02
N PHE A 336 -5.84 -10.19 1.62
CA PHE A 336 -6.40 -10.00 0.29
C PHE A 336 -7.72 -9.21 0.37
N GLY A 337 -8.17 -8.71 -0.79
CA GLY A 337 -9.43 -7.97 -0.88
C GLY A 337 -9.66 -7.32 -2.24
N GLN A 338 -8.56 -7.02 -2.96
CA GLN A 338 -8.54 -6.16 -4.13
C GLN A 338 -9.07 -4.75 -3.82
N GLU A 339 -8.47 -4.11 -2.82
CA GLU A 339 -8.95 -2.84 -2.26
C GLU A 339 -7.80 -1.83 -2.10
N ILE A 340 -8.15 -0.55 -2.22
CA ILE A 340 -7.28 0.59 -1.92
C ILE A 340 -7.97 1.42 -0.85
N LEU A 341 -7.42 1.39 0.36
CA LEU A 341 -8.04 1.97 1.54
C LEU A 341 -7.29 3.22 1.98
N TRP A 342 -8.01 4.19 2.53
CA TRP A 342 -7.41 5.36 3.17
C TRP A 342 -8.06 5.64 4.54
N PRO A 343 -7.37 6.36 5.44
CA PRO A 343 -7.90 6.71 6.75
C PRO A 343 -9.28 7.40 6.72
N TRP A 344 -10.15 7.16 7.70
CA TRP A 344 -9.89 6.40 8.92
C TRP A 344 -10.39 4.96 8.89
N GLY A 345 -9.70 4.07 9.60
CA GLY A 345 -10.16 2.72 9.96
C GLY A 345 -11.03 2.68 11.23
N TRP A 346 -10.73 3.53 12.23
CA TRP A 346 -11.40 3.50 13.54
C TRP A 346 -12.84 4.00 13.58
N GLY A 347 -13.27 4.76 12.59
CA GLY A 347 -14.61 5.32 12.56
C GLY A 347 -14.95 6.00 11.25
N ASN A 348 -16.21 6.45 11.13
CA ASN A 348 -16.74 7.07 9.92
C ASN A 348 -16.66 8.61 9.82
N PRO A 349 -15.95 9.40 10.68
CA PRO A 349 -15.66 10.76 10.26
C PRO A 349 -14.76 10.72 9.03
N VAL A 350 -14.86 11.73 8.18
CA VAL A 350 -13.94 11.89 7.05
C VAL A 350 -12.65 12.51 7.59
N ALA A 351 -11.50 11.99 7.17
CA ALA A 351 -10.20 12.60 7.46
C ALA A 351 -10.15 14.08 6.99
N PRO A 352 -9.42 14.97 7.67
CA PRO A 352 -9.29 16.36 7.21
C PRO A 352 -8.84 16.55 5.75
N ASN A 353 -7.91 15.73 5.24
CA ASN A 353 -7.52 15.65 3.82
C ASN A 353 -8.31 14.57 3.04
N GLY A 354 -9.48 14.16 3.53
CA GLY A 354 -10.19 12.98 3.03
C GLY A 354 -10.64 13.08 1.56
N ILE A 355 -10.89 14.29 1.06
CA ILE A 355 -11.19 14.50 -0.37
C ILE A 355 -9.95 14.18 -1.21
N GLN A 356 -8.80 14.72 -0.84
CA GLN A 356 -7.55 14.51 -1.54
C GLN A 356 -7.08 13.04 -1.46
N LEU A 357 -7.24 12.40 -0.29
CA LEU A 357 -6.96 10.98 -0.11
C LEU A 357 -7.87 10.12 -0.99
N GLN A 358 -9.17 10.43 -1.08
CA GLN A 358 -10.09 9.74 -1.98
C GLN A 358 -9.68 9.89 -3.46
N THR A 359 -9.37 11.11 -3.90
CA THR A 359 -8.93 11.38 -5.28
C THR A 359 -7.67 10.58 -5.61
N LEU A 360 -6.66 10.58 -4.74
CA LEU A 360 -5.44 9.77 -4.91
C LEU A 360 -5.74 8.26 -4.85
N GLY A 361 -6.55 7.79 -3.90
CA GLY A 361 -6.95 6.38 -3.81
C GLY A 361 -7.60 5.87 -5.10
N ARG A 362 -8.44 6.69 -5.74
CA ARG A 362 -9.06 6.37 -7.04
C ARG A 362 -8.08 6.38 -8.21
N LYS A 363 -7.06 7.25 -8.21
CA LYS A 363 -5.95 7.19 -9.18
C LYS A 363 -5.13 5.91 -9.01
N LEU A 364 -4.80 5.54 -7.78
CA LEU A 364 -4.05 4.30 -7.49
C LEU A 364 -4.85 3.07 -7.93
N ALA A 365 -6.15 3.04 -7.63
CA ALA A 365 -7.07 1.97 -8.00
C ALA A 365 -7.34 1.87 -9.52
N TYR A 366 -6.98 2.87 -10.31
CA TYR A 366 -7.17 2.83 -11.77
C TYR A 366 -6.33 1.71 -12.41
N PHE A 367 -5.12 1.47 -11.90
CA PHE A 367 -4.15 0.56 -12.50
C PHE A 367 -4.50 -0.92 -12.30
N ASN A 368 -5.06 -1.26 -11.13
CA ASN A 368 -5.35 -2.64 -10.72
C ASN A 368 -6.86 -2.93 -10.63
N ASN A 369 -7.71 -1.92 -10.89
CA ASN A 369 -9.16 -2.02 -10.82
C ASN A 369 -9.68 -2.49 -9.44
N TYR A 370 -8.96 -2.15 -8.37
CA TYR A 370 -9.33 -2.44 -6.99
C TYR A 370 -10.41 -1.49 -6.49
N ALA A 371 -11.15 -1.87 -5.46
CA ALA A 371 -12.21 -1.02 -4.89
C ALA A 371 -11.59 0.07 -3.99
N PRO A 372 -11.77 1.37 -4.29
CA PRO A 372 -11.19 2.46 -3.51
C PRO A 372 -12.20 3.05 -2.51
N PHE A 373 -11.96 2.92 -1.20
CA PHE A 373 -12.85 3.52 -0.19
C PHE A 373 -12.16 3.77 1.16
N GLN A 374 -12.77 4.58 2.02
CA GLN A 374 -12.26 4.81 3.37
C GLN A 374 -12.22 3.49 4.18
N ALA A 375 -11.12 3.22 4.89
CA ALA A 375 -10.83 1.93 5.52
C ALA A 375 -11.96 1.37 6.42
N VAL A 376 -12.61 2.22 7.22
CA VAL A 376 -13.77 1.81 8.05
C VAL A 376 -14.95 1.22 7.25
N GLY A 377 -14.98 1.48 5.93
CA GLY A 377 -15.94 0.91 4.99
C GLY A 377 -15.89 -0.61 4.94
N LEU A 378 -14.76 -1.22 5.34
CA LEU A 378 -14.65 -2.65 5.64
C LEU A 378 -15.38 -2.98 6.94
N TYR A 379 -14.72 -2.66 8.04
CA TYR A 379 -15.17 -2.80 9.41
C TYR A 379 -14.29 -1.90 10.28
N PRO A 380 -14.76 -1.47 11.45
CA PRO A 380 -13.94 -0.67 12.35
C PRO A 380 -12.66 -1.41 12.77
N THR A 381 -11.51 -0.76 12.62
CA THR A 381 -10.18 -1.21 13.07
C THR A 381 -9.57 -0.15 13.99
N ASP A 382 -8.67 -0.52 14.91
CA ASP A 382 -7.99 0.48 15.73
C ASP A 382 -6.50 0.16 15.87
N GLY A 383 -5.66 1.18 16.07
CA GLY A 383 -4.21 1.00 16.14
C GLY A 383 -3.58 0.49 14.85
N THR A 384 -4.05 0.95 13.69
CA THR A 384 -3.51 0.59 12.37
C THR A 384 -2.39 1.53 11.94
N SER A 385 -1.53 1.05 11.04
CA SER A 385 -0.36 1.76 10.51
C SER A 385 -0.74 3.02 9.69
N ASP A 386 -1.77 2.94 8.86
CA ASP A 386 -2.24 4.05 8.01
C ASP A 386 -2.90 5.17 8.79
N ASP A 387 -3.74 4.81 9.76
CA ASP A 387 -4.35 5.75 10.70
C ASP A 387 -3.25 6.46 11.50
N PHE A 388 -2.16 5.79 11.86
CA PHE A 388 -1.00 6.42 12.48
C PHE A 388 -0.24 7.35 11.51
N ALA A 389 0.15 6.86 10.34
CA ALA A 389 0.93 7.64 9.37
C ALA A 389 0.21 8.92 8.92
N TYR A 390 -1.11 8.88 8.74
CA TYR A 390 -1.88 10.09 8.48
C TYR A 390 -2.22 10.87 9.75
N GLY A 391 -2.61 10.17 10.82
CA GLY A 391 -3.07 10.73 12.07
C GLY A 391 -2.05 11.59 12.77
N ASP A 392 -0.87 11.02 13.00
CA ASP A 392 0.23 11.64 13.74
C ASP A 392 1.19 12.44 12.85
N LEU A 393 1.27 12.12 11.56
CA LEU A 393 2.30 12.71 10.68
C LEU A 393 1.74 13.50 9.49
N GLY A 394 0.46 13.35 9.16
CA GLY A 394 -0.14 13.98 7.99
C GLY A 394 0.41 13.50 6.66
N VAL A 395 0.89 12.25 6.62
CA VAL A 395 1.37 11.61 5.39
C VAL A 395 0.18 11.09 4.60
N ALA A 396 0.24 11.14 3.27
CA ALA A 396 -0.78 10.50 2.44
C ALA A 396 -0.65 8.97 2.55
N ALA A 397 -1.44 8.38 3.44
CA ALA A 397 -1.37 6.97 3.84
C ALA A 397 -2.46 6.12 3.19
N PHE A 398 -2.10 4.92 2.74
CA PHE A 398 -3.02 3.96 2.12
C PHE A 398 -2.71 2.53 2.53
N ASN A 399 -3.75 1.70 2.64
CA ASN A 399 -3.61 0.24 2.66
C ASN A 399 -3.98 -0.34 1.30
N PHE A 400 -3.15 -1.25 0.80
CA PHE A 400 -3.45 -2.01 -0.40
C PHE A 400 -3.78 -3.44 0.03
N GLU A 401 -4.97 -3.94 -0.31
CA GLU A 401 -5.32 -5.34 -0.12
C GLU A 401 -5.22 -6.06 -1.46
N ILE A 402 -4.08 -6.69 -1.76
CA ILE A 402 -3.82 -7.23 -3.10
C ILE A 402 -4.26 -8.68 -3.24
N GLY A 403 -4.62 -9.09 -4.46
CA GLY A 403 -5.00 -10.47 -4.75
C GLY A 403 -6.28 -10.95 -4.07
N THR A 404 -6.47 -12.27 -4.03
CA THR A 404 -7.75 -12.91 -3.65
C THR A 404 -7.64 -14.00 -2.59
N THR A 405 -6.43 -14.28 -2.14
CA THR A 405 -6.15 -15.21 -1.04
C THR A 405 -4.77 -14.91 -0.46
N PHE A 406 -4.54 -15.28 0.81
CA PHE A 406 -3.28 -15.03 1.50
C PHE A 406 -2.09 -15.75 0.82
N PHE A 407 -2.31 -16.99 0.39
CA PHE A 407 -1.35 -17.80 -0.35
C PHE A 407 -1.71 -17.87 -1.84
N GLN A 408 -1.60 -16.72 -2.52
CA GLN A 408 -1.98 -16.60 -3.93
C GLN A 408 -1.11 -17.48 -4.83
N ASP A 409 -1.71 -18.16 -5.81
CA ASP A 409 -0.94 -18.94 -6.77
C ASP A 409 -0.01 -18.06 -7.64
N CYS A 410 1.13 -18.63 -8.04
CA CYS A 410 2.15 -17.91 -8.79
C CYS A 410 1.70 -17.43 -10.17
N VAL A 411 0.77 -18.13 -10.82
CA VAL A 411 0.31 -17.74 -12.16
C VAL A 411 -0.51 -16.46 -12.07
N THR A 412 -1.41 -16.36 -11.08
CA THR A 412 -2.18 -15.14 -10.82
C THR A 412 -1.26 -14.01 -10.37
N PHE A 413 -0.27 -14.29 -9.50
CA PHE A 413 0.68 -13.27 -9.08
C PHE A 413 1.45 -12.67 -10.26
N GLU A 414 2.13 -13.49 -11.06
CA GLU A 414 3.01 -13.01 -12.14
C GLU A 414 2.23 -12.32 -13.27
N ASN A 415 1.02 -12.77 -13.58
CA ASN A 415 0.30 -12.29 -14.76
C ASN A 415 -0.75 -11.20 -14.48
N GLN A 416 -1.12 -10.98 -13.21
CA GLN A 416 -2.20 -10.05 -12.84
C GLN A 416 -1.77 -9.13 -11.71
N ILE A 417 -1.37 -9.67 -10.55
CA ILE A 417 -1.09 -8.83 -9.38
C ILE A 417 0.18 -8.02 -9.58
N LEU A 418 1.26 -8.65 -10.02
CA LEU A 418 2.56 -8.00 -10.18
C LEU A 418 2.51 -6.83 -11.17
N PRO A 419 2.15 -7.00 -12.46
CA PRO A 419 2.22 -5.92 -13.43
C PRO A 419 1.34 -4.72 -13.05
N ASP A 420 0.10 -4.97 -12.62
CA ASP A 420 -0.87 -3.91 -12.33
C ASP A 420 -0.47 -3.09 -11.09
N ASN A 421 0.05 -3.76 -10.05
CA ASN A 421 0.46 -3.06 -8.83
C ASN A 421 1.83 -2.39 -8.95
N LEU A 422 2.72 -2.85 -9.84
CA LEU A 422 3.96 -2.11 -10.14
C LEU A 422 3.65 -0.72 -10.74
N GLU A 423 2.65 -0.62 -11.61
CA GLU A 423 2.21 0.66 -12.17
C GLU A 423 1.59 1.56 -11.09
N ALA A 424 0.79 0.99 -10.17
CA ALA A 424 0.26 1.73 -9.03
C ALA A 424 1.37 2.25 -8.09
N PHE A 425 2.40 1.44 -7.81
CA PHE A 425 3.55 1.86 -6.99
C PHE A 425 4.38 2.95 -7.67
N LEU A 426 4.61 2.84 -8.99
CA LEU A 426 5.26 3.92 -9.76
C LEU A 426 4.43 5.20 -9.68
N TYR A 427 3.11 5.14 -9.83
CA TYR A 427 2.25 6.31 -9.70
C TYR A 427 2.31 6.93 -8.31
N ALA A 428 2.23 6.13 -7.25
CA ALA A 428 2.38 6.58 -5.87
C ALA A 428 3.74 7.28 -5.64
N ALA A 429 4.82 6.73 -6.20
CA ALA A 429 6.14 7.35 -6.11
C ALA A 429 6.18 8.72 -6.82
N LYS A 430 5.48 8.88 -7.95
CA LYS A 430 5.39 10.15 -8.67
C LYS A 430 4.62 11.24 -7.91
N THR A 431 3.65 10.86 -7.09
CA THR A 431 2.81 11.82 -6.35
C THR A 431 3.43 12.31 -5.04
N ALA A 432 4.46 11.63 -4.52
CA ALA A 432 4.97 11.87 -3.17
C ALA A 432 5.47 13.30 -2.88
N ARG A 433 5.77 14.10 -3.92
CA ARG A 433 6.09 15.52 -3.74
C ARG A 433 4.88 16.39 -3.41
N MET A 434 3.70 16.09 -3.95
CA MET A 434 2.48 16.89 -3.78
C MET A 434 1.23 15.97 -3.81
N PRO A 435 1.14 14.98 -2.90
CA PRO A 435 0.09 13.96 -2.92
C PRO A 435 -1.31 14.52 -2.69
N TYR A 436 -1.44 15.70 -2.10
CA TYR A 436 -2.72 16.37 -1.88
C TYR A 436 -3.15 17.32 -3.00
N LEU A 437 -2.34 17.49 -4.04
CA LEU A 437 -2.64 18.40 -5.16
C LEU A 437 -2.58 17.70 -6.52
N GLN A 438 -1.48 17.04 -6.84
CA GLN A 438 -1.25 16.49 -8.18
C GLN A 438 -2.25 15.42 -8.63
N PRO A 439 -2.76 14.54 -7.74
CA PRO A 439 -3.72 13.51 -8.16
C PRO A 439 -5.06 14.06 -8.67
N ALA A 440 -5.39 15.33 -8.38
CA ALA A 440 -6.58 15.97 -8.93
C ALA A 440 -6.43 16.35 -10.41
N GLY A 441 -5.21 16.47 -10.92
CA GLY A 441 -4.96 16.84 -12.31
C GLY A 441 -4.88 15.65 -13.28
N PRO A 442 -4.74 15.94 -14.59
CA PRO A 442 -4.71 14.93 -15.63
C PRO A 442 -3.36 14.23 -15.71
N ASP A 443 -3.38 12.94 -16.04
CA ASP A 443 -2.14 12.19 -16.23
C ASP A 443 -1.65 12.28 -17.67
N VAL A 444 -0.33 12.28 -17.87
CA VAL A 444 0.26 12.03 -19.19
C VAL A 444 0.28 10.52 -19.42
N ALA A 445 -0.77 10.00 -20.07
CA ALA A 445 -1.02 8.58 -20.30
C ALA A 445 -0.04 7.94 -21.28
N THR A 446 0.39 8.71 -22.30
CA THR A 446 1.44 8.31 -23.24
C THR A 446 2.32 9.51 -23.56
N LEU A 447 3.62 9.28 -23.74
CA LEU A 447 4.61 10.29 -24.06
C LEU A 447 5.59 9.74 -25.10
N THR A 448 5.68 10.38 -26.26
CA THR A 448 6.54 9.91 -27.36
C THR A 448 7.30 11.04 -28.01
N LEU A 449 8.47 10.70 -28.57
CA LEU A 449 9.27 11.55 -29.42
C LEU A 449 9.31 10.95 -30.82
N SER A 450 9.34 11.80 -31.85
CA SER A 450 9.58 11.37 -33.24
C SER A 450 10.92 10.64 -33.39
N HIS A 451 11.92 11.00 -32.58
CA HIS A 451 13.25 10.39 -32.53
C HIS A 451 13.74 10.38 -31.08
N LEU A 452 14.40 9.30 -30.67
CA LEU A 452 15.03 9.20 -29.35
C LEU A 452 16.50 9.65 -29.35
N ILE A 453 17.11 9.72 -30.53
CA ILE A 453 18.51 10.08 -30.75
C ILE A 453 18.59 10.97 -31.99
N VAL A 454 19.20 12.14 -31.88
CA VAL A 454 19.41 13.07 -33.01
C VAL A 454 20.74 13.81 -32.92
N ALA A 455 21.23 14.36 -34.03
CA ALA A 455 22.32 15.33 -33.98
C ALA A 455 21.79 16.70 -33.52
N ALA A 456 22.63 17.48 -32.83
CA ALA A 456 22.30 18.84 -32.40
C ALA A 456 21.77 19.70 -33.57
N GLY A 457 20.69 20.44 -33.32
CA GLY A 457 19.99 21.25 -34.33
C GLY A 457 18.96 20.51 -35.17
N THR A 458 18.73 19.22 -34.93
CA THR A 458 17.61 18.47 -35.53
C THR A 458 16.36 18.68 -34.69
N PRO A 459 15.28 19.27 -35.24
CA PRO A 459 14.01 19.41 -34.52
C PRO A 459 13.41 18.05 -34.18
N VAL A 460 12.81 17.92 -32.99
CA VAL A 460 12.15 16.69 -32.54
C VAL A 460 10.72 16.97 -32.13
N ASP A 461 9.76 16.30 -32.77
CA ASP A 461 8.37 16.38 -32.34
C ASP A 461 8.13 15.57 -31.06
N LEU A 462 7.49 16.22 -30.09
CA LEU A 462 7.03 15.70 -28.81
C LEU A 462 5.51 15.55 -28.86
N THR A 463 4.99 14.38 -28.47
CA THR A 463 3.54 14.13 -28.41
C THR A 463 3.18 13.49 -27.08
N ALA A 464 2.17 14.05 -26.41
CA ALA A 464 1.66 13.58 -25.13
C ALA A 464 0.14 13.39 -25.19
N GLN A 465 -0.37 12.25 -24.72
CA GLN A 465 -1.81 12.09 -24.43
C GLN A 465 -2.06 12.48 -22.98
N VAL A 466 -2.77 13.58 -22.77
CA VAL A 466 -3.16 14.10 -21.46
C VAL A 466 -4.58 13.65 -21.17
N ASP A 467 -4.78 12.93 -20.06
CA ASP A 467 -6.01 12.22 -19.76
C ASP A 467 -6.47 12.49 -18.32
N ASP A 468 -7.57 13.22 -18.20
CA ASP A 468 -8.20 13.56 -16.92
C ASP A 468 -9.21 12.50 -16.44
N THR A 469 -9.34 11.38 -17.15
CA THR A 469 -10.38 10.37 -16.89
C THR A 469 -9.86 9.13 -16.15
N ARG A 470 -8.58 9.10 -15.79
CA ARG A 470 -7.88 7.93 -15.23
C ARG A 470 -8.14 7.73 -13.73
N PHE A 471 -9.40 7.56 -13.36
CA PHE A 471 -9.84 7.24 -12.01
C PHE A 471 -10.63 5.94 -11.98
N ASN A 472 -10.55 5.22 -10.88
CA ASN A 472 -11.46 4.11 -10.60
C ASN A 472 -12.76 4.65 -9.98
N HIS A 473 -13.91 4.27 -10.56
CA HIS A 473 -15.23 4.74 -10.17
C HIS A 473 -16.12 3.65 -9.52
N SER A 474 -15.54 2.49 -9.17
CA SER A 474 -16.30 1.35 -8.64
C SER A 474 -17.01 1.65 -7.32
N GLU A 475 -16.41 2.48 -6.47
CA GLU A 475 -16.92 2.91 -5.16
C GLU A 475 -17.16 4.44 -5.14
N GLY A 476 -17.88 4.91 -6.17
CA GLY A 476 -18.31 6.30 -6.31
C GLY A 476 -17.57 7.07 -7.41
N GLU A 477 -18.11 8.24 -7.77
CA GLU A 477 -17.65 9.03 -8.92
C GLU A 477 -16.60 10.06 -8.52
N GLU A 478 -15.56 10.21 -9.34
CA GLU A 478 -14.59 11.31 -9.27
C GLU A 478 -14.91 12.30 -10.40
N PRO A 479 -15.06 13.60 -10.11
CA PRO A 479 -15.25 14.59 -11.15
C PRO A 479 -14.05 14.61 -12.09
N THR A 480 -14.33 14.62 -13.39
CA THR A 480 -13.30 14.78 -14.44
C THR A 480 -13.60 16.05 -15.24
N GLN A 481 -12.55 16.81 -15.51
CA GLN A 481 -12.52 18.15 -16.07
C GLN A 481 -12.02 18.10 -17.52
N LEU A 482 -12.18 19.22 -18.24
CA LEU A 482 -11.51 19.35 -19.54
C LEU A 482 -10.02 19.60 -19.30
N VAL A 483 -9.16 19.07 -20.13
CA VAL A 483 -7.77 19.53 -20.19
C VAL A 483 -7.80 21.00 -20.64
N SER A 484 -6.94 21.82 -20.05
CA SER A 484 -6.85 23.25 -20.36
C SER A 484 -5.47 23.68 -20.84
N ALA A 485 -4.42 22.96 -20.44
CA ALA A 485 -3.05 23.20 -20.85
C ALA A 485 -2.19 21.93 -20.75
N ALA A 486 -1.06 21.95 -21.44
CA ALA A 486 0.05 21.03 -21.24
C ALA A 486 1.36 21.78 -21.43
N GLU A 487 2.40 21.38 -20.70
CA GLU A 487 3.72 21.99 -20.81
C GLU A 487 4.81 20.95 -20.63
N TYR A 488 5.99 21.26 -21.18
CA TYR A 488 7.18 20.47 -20.98
C TYR A 488 8.35 21.27 -20.40
N PHE A 489 9.29 20.56 -19.78
CA PHE A 489 10.53 21.07 -19.22
C PHE A 489 11.69 20.22 -19.73
N VAL A 490 12.88 20.82 -19.83
CA VAL A 490 14.10 20.15 -20.29
C VAL A 490 15.12 20.19 -19.16
N ASP A 491 15.55 19.01 -18.72
CA ASP A 491 16.54 18.70 -17.68
C ASP A 491 16.21 19.19 -16.26
N VAL A 492 15.61 20.37 -16.12
CA VAL A 492 15.23 20.97 -14.85
C VAL A 492 13.71 20.78 -14.65
N PRO A 493 13.27 19.91 -13.74
CA PRO A 493 11.85 19.65 -13.52
C PRO A 493 11.15 20.84 -12.86
N PHE A 494 9.82 20.91 -12.97
CA PHE A 494 9.04 22.09 -12.55
C PHE A 494 9.23 22.51 -11.09
N TRP A 495 9.59 21.57 -10.21
CA TRP A 495 9.75 21.82 -8.78
C TRP A 495 11.15 22.31 -8.39
N ASP A 496 12.13 22.23 -9.29
CA ASP A 496 13.52 22.58 -8.99
C ASP A 496 13.77 24.08 -9.15
N SER A 497 13.14 24.87 -8.26
CA SER A 497 13.20 26.34 -8.30
C SER A 497 14.62 26.91 -8.21
N ASP A 498 15.55 26.17 -7.62
CA ASP A 498 16.94 26.60 -7.47
C ASP A 498 17.68 26.66 -8.82
N ASN A 499 17.24 25.86 -9.79
CA ASN A 499 17.80 25.79 -11.14
C ASN A 499 16.93 26.49 -12.20
N ASN A 500 15.93 27.28 -11.79
CA ASN A 500 15.06 28.09 -12.66
C ASN A 500 14.40 27.27 -13.79
N PRO A 501 13.41 26.43 -13.48
CA PRO A 501 12.76 25.58 -14.46
C PRO A 501 12.04 26.44 -15.50
N VAL A 502 12.17 26.06 -16.78
CA VAL A 502 11.53 26.77 -17.89
C VAL A 502 10.38 25.93 -18.41
N ALA A 503 9.16 26.35 -18.11
CA ALA A 503 7.95 25.78 -18.67
C ALA A 503 7.79 26.21 -20.13
N VAL A 504 7.68 25.25 -21.04
CA VAL A 504 7.39 25.48 -22.46
C VAL A 504 5.99 24.96 -22.77
N PRO A 505 5.04 25.82 -23.20
CA PRO A 505 3.68 25.38 -23.48
C PRO A 505 3.65 24.44 -24.70
N MET A 506 2.75 23.47 -24.65
CA MET A 506 2.41 22.59 -25.75
C MET A 506 1.07 23.00 -26.36
N ASP A 507 0.90 22.77 -27.66
CA ASP A 507 -0.34 23.06 -28.37
C ASP A 507 -1.23 21.82 -28.42
N ALA A 508 -2.56 21.99 -28.37
CA ALA A 508 -3.49 20.92 -28.66
C ALA A 508 -3.40 20.55 -30.15
N LEU A 509 -3.28 19.25 -30.47
CA LEU A 509 -3.13 18.75 -31.84
C LEU A 509 -4.29 19.16 -32.76
N ASP A 510 -5.50 19.25 -32.21
CA ASP A 510 -6.71 19.65 -32.94
C ASP A 510 -6.96 21.18 -32.92
N GLY A 511 -6.07 21.93 -32.25
CA GLY A 511 -6.09 23.38 -32.16
C GLY A 511 -6.74 23.96 -30.90
N ALA A 512 -7.36 23.17 -30.02
CA ALA A 512 -7.87 23.66 -28.74
C ALA A 512 -8.03 22.54 -27.69
N PHE A 513 -7.56 22.76 -26.46
CA PHE A 513 -7.89 21.88 -25.33
C PHE A 513 -9.39 22.02 -24.98
N ASN A 514 -10.20 21.06 -25.42
CA ASN A 514 -11.66 21.09 -25.36
C ASN A 514 -12.31 19.76 -24.93
N GLY A 515 -11.51 18.72 -24.72
CA GLY A 515 -11.88 17.40 -24.24
C GLY A 515 -11.26 17.07 -22.87
N LYS A 516 -11.74 15.98 -22.27
CA LYS A 516 -11.16 15.40 -21.03
C LYS A 516 -9.91 14.54 -21.31
N VAL A 517 -9.74 14.15 -22.56
CA VAL A 517 -8.56 13.48 -23.09
C VAL A 517 -8.12 14.26 -24.30
N GLU A 518 -6.88 14.74 -24.29
CA GLU A 518 -6.33 15.61 -25.31
C GLU A 518 -4.95 15.16 -25.75
N THR A 519 -4.62 15.40 -27.02
CA THR A 519 -3.27 15.17 -27.52
C THR A 519 -2.54 16.50 -27.58
N ALA A 520 -1.55 16.68 -26.71
CA ALA A 520 -0.66 17.83 -26.71
C ALA A 520 0.57 17.56 -27.60
N VAL A 521 1.01 18.56 -28.36
CA VAL A 521 2.18 18.48 -29.24
C VAL A 521 3.10 19.68 -29.09
N ALA A 522 4.38 19.47 -29.31
CA ALA A 522 5.38 20.54 -29.44
C ALA A 522 6.52 20.09 -30.36
N THR A 523 7.24 21.04 -30.95
CA THR A 523 8.51 20.76 -31.64
C THR A 523 9.64 21.34 -30.81
N ILE A 524 10.57 20.47 -30.41
CA ILE A 524 11.73 20.80 -29.60
C ILE A 524 12.87 21.27 -30.51
N ASP A 525 13.39 22.46 -30.24
CA ASP A 525 14.61 22.97 -30.87
C ASP A 525 15.85 22.53 -30.10
N THR A 526 16.67 21.69 -30.73
CA THR A 526 17.89 21.10 -30.15
C THR A 526 19.17 21.84 -30.58
N SER A 527 19.06 23.00 -31.24
CA SER A 527 20.22 23.71 -31.82
C SER A 527 21.27 24.14 -30.79
N GLU A 528 20.82 24.52 -29.59
CA GLU A 528 21.69 24.97 -28.50
C GLU A 528 21.96 23.87 -27.46
N TRP A 529 21.54 22.62 -27.73
CA TRP A 529 21.70 21.52 -26.79
C TRP A 529 23.09 20.88 -26.90
N THR A 530 23.63 20.50 -25.75
CA THR A 530 24.93 19.81 -25.67
C THR A 530 24.79 18.34 -26.03
N VAL A 531 25.89 17.71 -26.46
CA VAL A 531 25.92 16.25 -26.65
C VAL A 531 25.66 15.55 -25.32
N GLY A 532 24.80 14.54 -25.34
CA GLY A 532 24.43 13.75 -24.18
C GLY A 532 22.93 13.50 -24.08
N LYS A 533 22.55 12.87 -22.96
CA LYS A 533 21.16 12.54 -22.65
C LYS A 533 20.48 13.70 -21.94
N HIS A 534 19.34 14.12 -22.47
CA HIS A 534 18.45 15.12 -21.90
C HIS A 534 17.15 14.48 -21.44
N THR A 535 16.59 14.98 -20.33
CA THR A 535 15.31 14.51 -19.79
C THR A 535 14.22 15.51 -20.08
N ILE A 536 13.17 15.08 -20.77
CA ILE A 536 12.01 15.92 -21.08
C ILE A 536 10.88 15.51 -20.14
N PHE A 537 10.45 16.42 -19.28
CA PHE A 537 9.33 16.23 -18.36
C PHE A 537 8.09 16.85 -18.96
N VAL A 538 6.94 16.17 -18.87
CA VAL A 538 5.65 16.69 -19.35
C VAL A 538 4.60 16.56 -18.27
N ARG A 539 3.74 17.57 -18.14
CA ARG A 539 2.53 17.53 -17.31
C ARG A 539 1.36 18.24 -18.00
N GLY A 540 0.15 17.85 -17.64
CA GLY A 540 -1.09 18.49 -18.07
C GLY A 540 -1.75 19.27 -16.94
N GLN A 541 -2.60 20.23 -17.32
CA GLN A 541 -3.48 20.98 -16.42
C GLN A 541 -4.94 20.79 -16.84
N ASP A 542 -5.83 20.62 -15.88
CA ASP A 542 -7.28 20.62 -16.13
C ASP A 542 -7.88 22.04 -16.13
N SER A 543 -9.19 22.14 -16.36
CA SER A 543 -9.94 23.40 -16.39
C SER A 543 -10.18 24.04 -15.02
N ASP A 544 -9.95 23.28 -13.94
CA ASP A 544 -10.04 23.77 -12.56
C ASP A 544 -8.70 24.32 -12.06
N GLY A 545 -7.63 24.12 -12.83
CA GLY A 545 -6.30 24.63 -12.59
C GLY A 545 -5.36 23.62 -11.94
N ASN A 546 -5.75 22.35 -11.79
CA ASN A 546 -4.93 21.32 -11.18
C ASN A 546 -3.91 20.79 -12.19
N TRP A 547 -2.65 20.80 -11.79
CA TRP A 547 -1.56 20.18 -12.56
C TRP A 547 -1.37 18.74 -12.12
N GLY A 548 -1.30 17.82 -13.07
CA GLY A 548 -1.03 16.41 -12.80
C GLY A 548 0.42 16.11 -12.42
N VAL A 549 0.68 14.82 -12.18
CA VAL A 549 2.05 14.30 -12.04
C VAL A 549 2.82 14.42 -13.36
N VAL A 550 4.15 14.48 -13.27
CA VAL A 550 4.99 14.48 -14.46
C VAL A 550 5.21 13.07 -14.99
N THR A 551 5.33 12.97 -16.31
CA THR A 551 5.89 11.82 -17.02
C THR A 551 7.09 12.29 -17.84
N ALA A 552 8.13 11.48 -17.92
CA ALA A 552 9.38 11.85 -18.58
C ALA A 552 9.77 10.91 -19.72
N VAL A 553 10.56 11.44 -20.66
CA VAL A 553 11.20 10.69 -21.74
C VAL A 553 12.63 11.20 -21.96
N PHE A 554 13.53 10.33 -22.40
CA PHE A 554 14.89 10.72 -22.77
C PHE A 554 14.98 11.10 -24.25
N LEU A 555 15.76 12.15 -24.53
CA LEU A 555 16.26 12.49 -25.85
C LEU A 555 17.78 12.57 -25.80
N GLU A 556 18.47 11.83 -26.66
CA GLU A 556 19.93 11.86 -26.73
C GLU A 556 20.41 12.69 -27.93
N ILE A 557 21.33 13.62 -27.65
CA ILE A 557 22.02 14.43 -28.65
C ILE A 557 23.38 13.81 -28.93
N GLU A 558 23.61 13.39 -30.17
CA GLU A 558 24.89 12.85 -30.63
C GLU A 558 25.73 13.92 -31.35
N GLU A 559 27.05 13.66 -31.43
CA GLU A 559 27.93 14.49 -32.26
C GLU A 559 27.46 14.47 -33.73
N PRO A 560 27.52 15.60 -34.44
CA PRO A 560 27.25 15.62 -35.86
C PRO A 560 28.20 14.66 -36.57
N ILE A 561 27.66 13.71 -37.34
CA ILE A 561 28.50 12.84 -38.17
C ILE A 561 29.23 13.75 -39.18
N GLU A 562 30.53 13.96 -39.00
CA GLU A 562 31.33 14.68 -40.01
C GLU A 562 31.18 13.94 -41.35
N PRO A 563 30.84 14.65 -42.44
CA PRO A 563 30.83 14.02 -43.75
C PRO A 563 32.23 13.44 -44.02
N PRO A 564 32.34 12.24 -44.63
CA PRO A 564 33.65 11.65 -44.91
C PRO A 564 34.48 12.67 -45.68
N GLN A 565 35.65 13.05 -45.14
CA GLN A 565 36.55 14.00 -45.79
C GLN A 565 36.78 13.54 -47.24
N GLU A 566 36.36 14.35 -48.21
CA GLU A 566 36.72 14.10 -49.60
C GLU A 566 38.24 14.02 -49.68
N MET A 567 38.77 12.82 -49.97
CA MET A 567 40.17 12.63 -50.32
C MET A 567 40.43 13.46 -51.58
N ILE A 568 40.91 14.69 -51.39
CA ILE A 568 41.37 15.57 -52.46
C ILE A 568 42.55 14.87 -53.14
N PHE A 569 42.29 14.17 -54.25
CA PHE A 569 43.34 13.73 -55.15
C PHE A 569 43.99 14.97 -55.78
N LEU A 570 45.13 15.39 -55.22
CA LEU A 570 45.98 16.38 -55.88
C LEU A 570 46.47 15.79 -57.21
N PRO A 571 46.24 16.45 -58.35
CA PRO A 571 46.77 15.97 -59.62
C PRO A 571 48.30 16.03 -59.60
N ILE A 572 48.93 14.90 -59.90
CA ILE A 572 50.39 14.79 -60.07
C ILE A 572 50.79 15.77 -61.19
N GLN A 573 51.48 16.85 -60.82
CA GLN A 573 52.14 17.71 -61.79
C GLN A 573 53.20 16.88 -62.52
N ALA A 574 53.05 16.79 -63.85
CA ALA A 574 54.08 16.28 -64.72
C ALA A 574 55.33 17.15 -64.57
N LEU A 575 56.40 16.56 -64.01
CA LEU A 575 57.74 17.14 -64.05
C LEU A 575 58.29 16.96 -65.47
N SER A 576 58.47 18.08 -66.16
CA SER A 576 59.22 18.21 -67.41
C SER A 576 60.69 18.57 -67.12
N GLY A 577 61.63 17.83 -67.74
CA GLY A 577 63.07 18.15 -67.87
C GLY A 577 63.92 17.74 -66.67
N GLU A 578 65.11 17.13 -66.79
CA GLU A 578 66.10 17.06 -67.90
C GLU A 578 66.56 15.63 -68.23
#